data_AF-A0A3E2GYD5-F1
#
_entry.id   AF-A0A3E2GYD5-F1
#
_cell.length_a   1.000
_cell.length_b   1.000
_cell.length_c   1.000
_cell.angle_alpha   90.00
_cell.angle_beta   90.00
_cell.angle_gamma   90.00
#
_symmetry.space_group_name_H-M   'P 1'
#
loop_
_entity.id
_entity.type
_entity.pdbx_description
1 polymer ?
#
loop_
_entity_poly.entity_id
_entity_poly.type
_entity_poly.pdbx_seq_one_letter_code
_entity_poly.pdbx_strand_id
1 'polypeptide(L)'
;MKLLLLALALCLLMIDSAIELALISSMVGYLHVSGANQYPFLLNDGTSHLINAKPHGLLLNQGHTSNGAAGSSLVLICFGGAIVLWLQHREDRRNSTRRASPLFLGYTVLTILCTLLTLAALAYTFAVTNQTKGQSIDKVLAAQTQGHAYPKDKWTPETWTKALLAMPVTSRGDRHYLQYWLRIMDGWKWNLIPMFLINILVSSLFTLTYFQRRRLSANNYKSGVWEDIDISGRDVEVFSAERPI
;
A
#
# COMPACT_ATOMS: atom_id res chain seq x y z
N MET A 1 14.44 18.09 -12.58
CA MET A 1 14.69 17.68 -11.19
C MET A 1 13.49 16.97 -10.54
N LYS A 2 12.29 17.57 -10.42
CA LYS A 2 11.15 16.93 -9.72
C LYS A 2 10.56 15.68 -10.39
N LEU A 3 10.50 15.62 -11.73
CA LEU A 3 10.06 14.41 -12.45
C LEU A 3 11.02 13.23 -12.23
N LEU A 4 12.32 13.50 -12.10
CA LEU A 4 13.32 12.48 -11.78
C LEU A 4 13.11 11.96 -10.36
N LEU A 5 12.93 12.85 -9.37
CA LEU A 5 12.63 12.46 -7.99
C LEU A 5 11.34 11.63 -7.90
N LEU A 6 10.31 12.02 -8.63
CA LEU A 6 9.05 11.28 -8.69
C LEU A 6 9.22 9.90 -9.34
N ALA A 7 9.97 9.81 -10.45
CA ALA A 7 10.27 8.53 -11.08
C ALA A 7 11.07 7.60 -10.15
N LEU A 8 12.06 8.12 -9.44
CA LEU A 8 12.83 7.36 -8.45
C LEU A 8 11.95 6.89 -7.28
N ALA A 9 11.09 7.77 -6.76
CA ALA A 9 10.14 7.42 -5.71
C ALA A 9 9.15 6.33 -6.15
N LEU A 10 8.68 6.38 -7.41
CA LEU A 10 7.83 5.34 -7.99
C LEU A 10 8.58 4.01 -8.13
N CYS A 11 9.84 4.01 -8.57
CA CYS A 11 10.64 2.78 -8.64
C CYS A 11 10.84 2.16 -7.25
N LEU A 12 11.12 2.98 -6.23
CA LEU A 12 11.23 2.50 -4.85
C LEU A 12 9.91 1.93 -4.35
N LEU A 13 8.79 2.63 -4.59
CA LEU A 13 7.46 2.15 -4.21
C LEU A 13 7.10 0.83 -4.91
N MET A 14 7.49 0.68 -6.18
CA MET A 14 7.23 -0.51 -6.97
C MET A 14 7.96 -1.73 -6.38
N ILE A 15 9.23 -1.58 -6.03
CA ILE A 15 10.03 -2.64 -5.41
C ILE A 15 9.42 -3.03 -4.07
N ASP A 16 9.15 -2.05 -3.22
CA ASP A 16 8.62 -2.26 -1.87
C ASP A 16 7.21 -2.89 -1.89
N SER A 17 6.33 -2.43 -2.78
CA SER A 17 4.98 -3.01 -2.96
C SER A 17 5.04 -4.43 -3.51
N ALA A 18 6.01 -4.75 -4.36
CA ALA A 18 6.22 -6.11 -4.86
C ALA A 18 6.72 -7.05 -3.75
N ILE A 19 7.61 -6.57 -2.88
CA ILE A 19 8.05 -7.31 -1.68
C ILE A 19 6.86 -7.58 -0.77
N GLU A 20 6.04 -6.56 -0.49
CA GLU A 20 4.83 -6.68 0.32
C GLU A 20 3.87 -7.75 -0.22
N LEU A 21 3.57 -7.70 -1.53
CA LEU A 21 2.73 -8.69 -2.19
C LEU A 21 3.34 -10.09 -2.14
N ALA A 22 4.65 -10.23 -2.31
CA ALA A 22 5.33 -11.52 -2.23
C ALA A 22 5.24 -12.13 -0.81
N LEU A 23 5.42 -11.32 0.22
CA LEU A 23 5.31 -11.74 1.62
C LEU A 23 3.87 -12.17 1.95
N ILE A 24 2.87 -11.37 1.57
CA ILE A 24 1.46 -11.70 1.79
C ILE A 24 1.07 -12.95 1.01
N SER A 25 1.45 -13.06 -0.26
CA SER A 25 1.12 -14.22 -1.10
C SER A 25 1.73 -15.50 -0.55
N SER A 26 2.98 -15.42 -0.05
CA SER A 26 3.64 -16.54 0.62
C SER A 26 2.90 -16.93 1.90
N MET A 27 2.45 -15.96 2.69
CA MET A 27 1.68 -16.20 3.92
C MET A 27 0.31 -16.83 3.63
N VAL A 28 -0.40 -16.37 2.60
CA VAL A 28 -1.66 -16.99 2.15
C VAL A 28 -1.42 -18.42 1.68
N GLY A 29 -0.38 -18.66 0.88
CA GLY A 29 0.03 -19.99 0.45
C GLY A 29 0.35 -20.91 1.63
N TYR A 30 1.12 -20.42 2.60
CA TYR A 30 1.39 -21.11 3.86
C TYR A 30 0.12 -21.48 4.59
N LEU A 31 -0.83 -20.56 4.75
CA LEU A 31 -2.08 -20.85 5.42
C LEU A 31 -2.89 -21.90 4.65
N HIS A 32 -2.95 -21.85 3.32
CA HIS A 32 -3.66 -22.87 2.55
C HIS A 32 -3.03 -24.25 2.69
N VAL A 33 -1.71 -24.36 2.52
CA VAL A 33 -0.98 -25.64 2.57
C VAL A 33 -0.90 -26.19 4.00
N SER A 34 -0.58 -25.33 4.97
CA SER A 34 -0.37 -25.75 6.36
C SER A 34 -1.66 -25.93 7.14
N GLY A 35 -2.82 -25.63 6.55
CA GLY A 35 -4.11 -25.76 7.24
C GLY A 35 -4.42 -27.18 7.74
N ALA A 36 -3.82 -28.18 7.13
CA ALA A 36 -3.93 -29.58 7.55
C ALA A 36 -2.82 -30.05 8.50
N ASN A 37 -1.80 -29.22 8.76
CA ASN A 37 -0.69 -29.60 9.63
C ASN A 37 -1.17 -29.73 11.08
N GLN A 38 -0.52 -30.63 11.80
CA GLN A 38 -0.70 -30.83 13.23
C GLN A 38 0.65 -30.84 13.91
N TYR A 39 0.74 -30.21 15.07
CA TYR A 39 1.98 -30.07 15.82
C TYR A 39 1.89 -30.85 17.13
N PRO A 40 2.82 -31.79 17.39
CA PRO A 40 2.87 -32.52 18.65
C PRO A 40 3.43 -31.64 19.76
N PHE A 41 2.77 -31.63 20.92
CA PHE A 41 3.19 -30.92 22.13
C PHE A 41 3.00 -31.79 23.38
N LEU A 42 3.75 -31.51 24.43
CA LEU A 42 3.66 -32.24 25.71
C LEU A 42 2.79 -31.52 26.74
N LEU A 43 1.98 -32.29 27.47
CA LEU A 43 1.40 -31.84 28.73
C LEU A 43 2.40 -31.98 29.87
N ASN A 44 2.07 -31.40 31.02
CA ASN A 44 2.95 -31.39 32.19
C ASN A 44 3.17 -32.81 32.77
N ASP A 45 2.32 -33.78 32.43
CA ASP A 45 2.42 -35.19 32.77
C ASP A 45 3.29 -36.01 31.78
N GLY A 46 3.83 -35.36 30.73
CA GLY A 46 4.64 -36.00 29.70
C GLY A 46 3.85 -36.67 28.58
N THR A 47 2.52 -36.60 28.59
CA THR A 47 1.69 -37.14 27.50
C THR A 47 1.78 -36.25 26.26
N SER A 48 1.81 -36.88 25.08
CA SER A 48 1.93 -36.18 23.79
C SER A 48 0.56 -36.00 23.15
N HIS A 49 0.25 -34.76 22.79
CA HIS A 49 -1.00 -34.38 22.14
C HIS A 49 -0.73 -33.58 20.87
N LEU A 50 -1.66 -33.62 19.91
CA LEU A 50 -1.60 -32.84 18.68
C LEU A 50 -2.44 -31.58 18.77
N ILE A 51 -2.00 -30.50 18.12
CA ILE A 51 -2.77 -29.29 17.89
C ILE A 51 -2.79 -28.93 16.41
N ASN A 52 -3.94 -28.54 15.89
CA ASN A 52 -4.07 -28.12 14.49
C ASN A 52 -3.33 -26.80 14.24
N ALA A 53 -2.76 -26.66 13.04
CA ALA A 53 -2.04 -25.46 12.65
C ALA A 53 -2.90 -24.20 12.52
N LYS A 54 -4.23 -24.33 12.43
CA LYS A 54 -5.17 -23.21 12.40
C LYS A 54 -6.13 -23.24 13.60
N PRO A 55 -6.30 -22.10 14.30
CA PRO A 55 -7.36 -21.95 15.27
C PRO A 55 -8.69 -21.67 14.56
N HIS A 56 -9.80 -21.86 15.26
CA HIS A 56 -11.13 -21.53 14.76
C HIS A 56 -11.28 -20.01 14.55
N GLY A 57 -10.76 -19.21 15.48
CA GLY A 57 -10.83 -17.75 15.46
C GLY A 57 -9.73 -17.05 14.65
N LEU A 58 -9.31 -17.58 13.50
CA LEU A 58 -8.23 -16.96 12.72
C LEU A 58 -8.72 -15.69 11.99
N LEU A 59 -8.08 -14.56 12.28
CA LEU A 59 -8.35 -13.26 11.67
C LEU A 59 -7.48 -13.07 10.42
N LEU A 60 -8.12 -12.92 9.26
CA LEU A 60 -7.44 -12.80 7.96
C LEU A 60 -7.69 -11.48 7.23
N ASN A 61 -8.71 -10.72 7.65
CA ASN A 61 -9.15 -9.51 6.96
C ASN A 61 -8.05 -8.46 6.87
N GLN A 62 -7.21 -8.33 7.89
CA GLN A 62 -6.08 -7.40 7.85
C GLN A 62 -5.06 -7.76 6.77
N GLY A 63 -4.85 -9.06 6.51
CA GLY A 63 -4.05 -9.55 5.38
C GLY A 63 -4.68 -9.27 4.02
N HIS A 64 -6.01 -9.35 3.91
CA HIS A 64 -6.72 -8.96 2.69
C HIS A 64 -6.64 -7.46 2.43
N THR A 65 -6.77 -6.63 3.47
CA THR A 65 -6.65 -5.16 3.37
C THR A 65 -5.23 -4.75 2.95
N SER A 66 -4.19 -5.32 3.56
CA SER A 66 -2.80 -5.05 3.15
C SER A 66 -2.50 -5.54 1.74
N ASN A 67 -3.08 -6.67 1.30
CA ASN A 67 -2.96 -7.14 -0.08
C ASN A 67 -3.56 -6.11 -1.06
N GLY A 68 -4.78 -5.65 -0.78
CA GLY A 68 -5.43 -4.62 -1.59
C GLY A 68 -4.65 -3.31 -1.65
N ALA A 69 -4.05 -2.89 -0.53
CA ALA A 69 -3.19 -1.71 -0.49
C ALA A 69 -1.93 -1.89 -1.34
N ALA A 70 -1.19 -2.99 -1.16
CA ALA A 70 0.04 -3.28 -1.90
C ALA A 70 -0.22 -3.46 -3.41
N GLY A 71 -1.29 -4.17 -3.78
CA GLY A 71 -1.76 -4.32 -5.16
C GLY A 71 -2.13 -2.98 -5.80
N SER A 72 -2.82 -2.12 -5.07
CA SER A 72 -3.16 -0.77 -5.54
C SER A 72 -1.91 0.10 -5.72
N SER A 73 -0.97 0.08 -4.77
CA SER A 73 0.30 0.80 -4.91
C SER A 73 1.11 0.29 -6.11
N LEU A 74 1.21 -1.03 -6.31
CA LEU A 74 1.96 -1.58 -7.43
C LEU A 74 1.29 -1.26 -8.78
N VAL A 75 0.01 -1.58 -8.93
CA VAL A 75 -0.66 -1.49 -10.23
C VAL A 75 -1.12 -0.06 -10.51
N LEU A 76 -1.91 0.52 -9.62
CA LEU A 76 -2.51 1.83 -9.86
C LEU A 76 -1.47 2.94 -9.72
N ILE A 77 -0.60 2.89 -8.69
CA ILE A 77 0.36 3.97 -8.46
C ILE A 77 1.64 3.81 -9.29
N CYS A 78 2.25 2.63 -9.34
CA CYS A 78 3.54 2.48 -10.03
C CYS A 78 3.35 2.39 -11.54
N PHE A 79 2.57 1.44 -12.04
CA PHE A 79 2.33 1.33 -13.49
C PHE A 79 1.49 2.48 -14.02
N GLY A 80 0.39 2.83 -13.34
CA GLY A 80 -0.39 4.01 -13.71
C GLY A 80 0.45 5.29 -13.71
N GLY A 81 1.37 5.44 -12.76
CA GLY A 81 2.21 6.62 -12.61
C GLY A 81 3.23 6.73 -13.73
N ALA A 82 3.86 5.61 -14.08
CA ALA A 82 4.75 5.54 -15.23
C ALA A 82 4.03 5.94 -16.53
N ILE A 83 2.81 5.44 -16.75
CA ILE A 83 2.00 5.78 -17.93
C ILE A 83 1.64 7.27 -17.92
N VAL A 84 1.15 7.80 -16.80
CA VAL A 84 0.77 9.22 -16.69
C VAL A 84 1.96 10.14 -16.90
N LEU A 85 3.14 9.80 -16.35
CA LEU A 85 4.36 10.56 -16.57
C LEU A 85 4.84 10.50 -18.02
N TRP A 86 4.73 9.34 -18.66
CA TRP A 86 5.07 9.17 -20.07
C TRP A 86 4.16 9.99 -20.99
N LEU A 87 2.84 9.92 -20.78
CA LEU A 87 1.87 10.73 -21.50
C LEU A 87 2.14 12.22 -21.32
N GLN A 88 2.40 12.65 -20.07
CA GLN A 88 2.71 14.04 -19.76
C GLN A 88 4.01 14.51 -20.44
N HIS A 89 5.05 13.68 -20.46
CA HIS A 89 6.32 14.01 -21.12
C HIS A 89 6.15 14.13 -22.64
N ARG A 90 5.27 13.30 -23.23
CA ARG A 90 4.92 13.39 -24.65
C ARG A 90 4.15 14.67 -24.96
N GLU A 91 3.20 15.07 -24.12
CA GLU A 91 2.46 16.33 -24.26
C GLU A 91 3.38 17.54 -24.14
N ASP A 92 4.27 17.57 -23.14
CA ASP A 92 5.21 18.67 -22.92
C ASP A 92 6.19 18.85 -24.10
N ARG A 93 6.47 17.80 -24.88
CA ARG A 93 7.27 17.88 -26.12
C ARG A 93 6.48 18.42 -27.31
N ARG A 94 5.16 18.21 -27.34
CA ARG A 94 4.30 18.58 -28.47
C ARG A 94 3.72 19.98 -28.32
N ASN A 95 3.44 20.40 -27.09
CA ASN A 95 2.74 21.65 -26.78
C ASN A 95 3.66 22.60 -26.02
N SER A 96 3.72 23.87 -26.47
CA SER A 96 4.49 24.92 -25.78
C SER A 96 3.85 25.30 -24.43
N THR A 97 2.57 25.00 -24.23
CA THR A 97 1.82 25.31 -23.00
C THR A 97 1.79 24.14 -22.03
N ARG A 98 2.50 24.28 -20.91
CA ARG A 98 2.52 23.31 -19.80
C ARG A 98 1.27 23.44 -18.92
N ARG A 99 0.12 23.00 -19.42
CA ARG A 99 -1.12 22.93 -18.64
C ARG A 99 -1.21 21.66 -17.78
N ALA A 100 -1.84 21.77 -16.62
CA ALA A 100 -2.16 20.61 -15.79
C ALA A 100 -3.33 19.86 -16.44
N SER A 101 -3.07 18.66 -16.96
CA SER A 101 -4.10 17.82 -17.58
C SER A 101 -5.13 17.34 -16.54
N PRO A 102 -6.43 17.26 -16.87
CA PRO A 102 -7.44 16.67 -15.98
C PRO A 102 -7.11 15.21 -15.61
N LEU A 103 -6.43 14.48 -16.49
CA LEU A 103 -5.91 13.15 -16.20
C LEU A 103 -4.90 13.17 -15.05
N PHE A 104 -4.00 14.16 -15.04
CA PHE A 104 -3.01 14.32 -13.96
C PHE A 104 -3.67 14.66 -12.62
N LEU A 105 -4.74 15.47 -12.63
CA LEU A 105 -5.54 15.74 -11.42
C LEU A 105 -6.22 14.48 -10.91
N GLY A 106 -6.96 13.77 -11.77
CA GLY A 106 -7.64 12.53 -11.38
C GLY A 106 -6.66 11.49 -10.83
N TYR A 107 -5.49 11.39 -11.46
CA TYR A 107 -4.41 10.53 -10.99
C TYR A 107 -3.84 10.97 -9.65
N THR A 108 -3.65 12.28 -9.43
CA THR A 108 -3.21 12.81 -8.13
C THR A 108 -4.21 12.45 -7.02
N VAL A 109 -5.52 12.60 -7.26
CA VAL A 109 -6.56 12.19 -6.30
C VAL A 109 -6.49 10.70 -6.02
N LEU A 110 -6.32 9.87 -7.07
CA LEU A 110 -6.16 8.41 -6.92
C LEU A 110 -4.96 8.05 -6.04
N THR A 111 -3.81 8.73 -6.20
CA THR A 111 -2.63 8.48 -5.35
C THR A 111 -2.86 8.83 -3.89
N ILE A 112 -3.63 9.89 -3.60
CA ILE A 112 -4.03 10.26 -2.24
C ILE A 112 -4.94 9.17 -1.65
N LEU A 113 -5.95 8.72 -2.39
CA LEU A 113 -6.87 7.67 -1.95
C LEU A 113 -6.13 6.36 -1.67
N CYS A 114 -5.18 5.96 -2.53
CA CYS A 114 -4.36 4.78 -2.31
C CYS A 114 -3.46 4.94 -1.07
N THR A 115 -2.90 6.13 -0.83
CA THR A 115 -2.11 6.40 0.39
C THR A 115 -2.97 6.26 1.65
N LEU A 116 -4.22 6.71 1.62
CA LEU A 116 -5.17 6.53 2.73
C LEU A 116 -5.54 5.06 2.93
N LEU A 117 -5.68 4.28 1.84
CA LEU A 117 -5.89 2.84 1.92
C LEU A 117 -4.68 2.14 2.56
N THR A 118 -3.46 2.52 2.20
CA THR A 118 -2.24 1.99 2.84
C THR A 118 -2.16 2.35 4.32
N LEU A 119 -2.54 3.58 4.70
CA LEU A 119 -2.65 3.98 6.12
C LEU A 119 -3.67 3.11 6.86
N ALA A 120 -4.85 2.89 6.27
CA ALA A 120 -5.88 2.05 6.85
C ALA A 120 -5.40 0.61 7.02
N ALA A 121 -4.71 0.04 6.02
CA ALA A 121 -4.12 -1.29 6.09
C ALA A 121 -3.06 -1.41 7.18
N LEU A 122 -2.17 -0.41 7.30
CA LEU A 122 -1.15 -0.33 8.34
C LEU A 122 -1.80 -0.28 9.73
N ALA A 123 -2.70 0.68 9.95
CA ALA A 123 -3.38 0.85 11.23
C ALA A 123 -4.17 -0.39 11.62
N TYR A 124 -4.92 -0.99 10.69
CA TYR A 124 -5.72 -2.18 10.94
C TYR A 124 -4.85 -3.40 11.28
N THR A 125 -3.77 -3.64 10.53
CA THR A 125 -2.84 -4.75 10.78
C THR A 125 -2.20 -4.65 12.17
N PHE A 126 -1.71 -3.46 12.55
CA PHE A 126 -1.09 -3.27 13.85
C PHE A 126 -2.11 -3.30 14.99
N ALA A 127 -3.29 -2.70 14.82
CA ALA A 127 -4.33 -2.69 15.84
C ALA A 127 -4.79 -4.12 16.19
N VAL A 128 -5.14 -4.92 15.19
CA VAL A 128 -5.61 -6.30 15.42
C VAL A 128 -4.49 -7.17 15.99
N THR A 129 -3.27 -7.06 15.46
CA THR A 129 -2.12 -7.83 15.99
C THR A 129 -1.81 -7.47 17.44
N ASN A 130 -1.98 -6.20 17.83
CA ASN A 130 -1.78 -5.77 19.20
C ASN A 130 -2.92 -6.22 20.13
N GLN A 131 -4.17 -6.25 19.64
CA GLN A 131 -5.32 -6.73 20.40
C GLN A 131 -5.20 -8.22 20.79
N THR A 132 -4.54 -9.03 19.96
CA THR A 132 -4.34 -10.47 20.20
C THR A 132 -2.95 -10.79 20.78
N LYS A 133 -2.19 -9.77 21.18
CA LYS A 133 -0.83 -9.93 21.70
C LYS A 133 -0.85 -10.52 23.11
N GLY A 134 0.05 -11.46 23.38
CA GLY A 134 0.24 -12.04 24.71
C GLY A 134 -0.78 -13.12 25.08
N GLN A 135 -1.76 -13.39 24.21
CA GLN A 135 -2.62 -14.57 24.34
C GLN A 135 -1.77 -15.85 24.29
N SER A 136 -2.16 -16.84 25.08
CA SER A 136 -1.49 -18.15 25.17
C SER A 136 -2.49 -19.28 24.94
N ILE A 137 -1.98 -20.42 24.46
CA ILE A 137 -2.80 -21.61 24.24
C ILE A 137 -2.97 -22.34 25.57
N ASP A 138 -4.22 -22.60 25.93
CA ASP A 138 -4.54 -23.49 27.05
C ASP A 138 -4.28 -24.93 26.61
N LYS A 139 -3.26 -25.55 27.19
CA LYS A 139 -2.80 -26.91 26.84
C LYS A 139 -3.87 -27.96 27.11
N VAL A 140 -4.66 -27.80 28.18
CA VAL A 140 -5.70 -28.76 28.57
C VAL A 140 -6.83 -28.69 27.56
N LEU A 141 -7.26 -27.48 27.20
CA LEU A 141 -8.27 -27.29 26.18
C LEU A 141 -7.78 -27.80 24.81
N ALA A 142 -6.53 -27.49 24.43
CA ALA A 142 -5.95 -27.98 23.18
C ALA A 142 -5.91 -29.51 23.11
N ALA A 143 -5.60 -30.18 24.23
CA ALA A 143 -5.63 -31.64 24.33
C ALA A 143 -7.05 -32.23 24.26
N GLN A 144 -8.06 -31.49 24.72
CA GLN A 144 -9.47 -31.91 24.61
C GLN A 144 -10.04 -31.70 23.20
N THR A 145 -9.50 -30.78 22.42
CA THR A 145 -9.99 -30.44 21.07
C THR A 145 -9.14 -31.02 19.95
N GLN A 146 -8.52 -32.18 20.18
CA GLN A 146 -7.70 -32.85 19.16
C GLN A 146 -8.51 -33.16 17.89
N GLY A 147 -7.87 -32.98 16.73
CA GLY A 147 -8.53 -33.16 15.43
C GLY A 147 -9.41 -31.97 15.02
N HIS A 148 -9.74 -31.07 15.93
CA HIS A 148 -10.53 -29.87 15.66
C HIS A 148 -9.69 -28.59 15.78
N ALA A 149 -10.16 -27.52 15.14
CA ALA A 149 -9.54 -26.22 15.26
C ALA A 149 -9.68 -25.69 16.70
N TYR A 150 -8.61 -25.13 17.26
CA TYR A 150 -8.62 -24.60 18.62
C TYR A 150 -9.70 -23.51 18.77
N PRO A 151 -10.67 -23.65 19.70
CA PRO A 151 -11.90 -22.86 19.66
C PRO A 151 -11.81 -21.51 20.38
N LYS A 152 -10.80 -21.33 21.26
CA LYS A 152 -10.72 -20.18 22.15
C LYS A 152 -9.96 -19.02 21.51
N ASP A 153 -10.45 -17.82 21.80
CA ASP A 153 -9.89 -16.54 21.38
C ASP A 153 -9.85 -16.32 19.86
N LYS A 154 -9.47 -15.11 19.47
CA LYS A 154 -9.23 -14.73 18.08
C LYS A 154 -7.76 -14.43 17.91
N TRP A 155 -7.21 -14.83 16.77
CA TRP A 155 -5.77 -14.80 16.54
C TRP A 155 -5.45 -14.24 15.18
N THR A 156 -4.40 -13.42 15.10
CA THR A 156 -3.73 -13.17 13.82
C THR A 156 -2.82 -14.36 13.49
N PRO A 157 -2.45 -14.59 12.21
CA PRO A 157 -1.47 -15.62 11.86
C PRO A 157 -0.18 -15.51 12.68
N GLU A 158 0.32 -14.29 12.90
CA GLU A 158 1.52 -14.02 13.70
C GLU A 158 1.35 -14.42 15.16
N THR A 159 0.30 -13.93 15.83
CA THR A 159 0.10 -14.18 17.27
C THR A 159 -0.21 -15.64 17.56
N TRP A 160 -0.96 -16.30 16.67
CA TRP A 160 -1.16 -17.75 16.72
C TRP A 160 0.16 -18.51 16.61
N THR A 161 1.00 -18.17 15.63
CA THR A 161 2.30 -18.84 15.41
C THR A 161 3.24 -18.62 16.60
N LYS A 162 3.25 -17.41 17.21
CA LYS A 162 3.98 -17.13 18.45
C LYS A 162 3.49 -18.00 19.61
N ALA A 163 2.18 -18.16 19.75
CA ALA A 163 1.61 -19.01 20.79
C ALA A 163 1.94 -20.50 20.57
N LEU A 164 1.89 -20.99 19.32
CA LEU A 164 2.34 -22.33 18.98
C LEU A 164 3.81 -22.57 19.37
N LEU A 165 4.70 -21.62 19.08
CA LEU A 165 6.12 -21.71 19.42
C LEU A 165 6.40 -21.64 20.92
N ALA A 166 5.52 -21.00 21.69
CA ALA A 166 5.59 -20.94 23.16
C ALA A 166 5.16 -22.26 23.82
N MET A 167 4.42 -23.13 23.11
CA MET A 167 4.13 -24.47 23.60
C MET A 167 5.37 -25.38 23.56
N PRO A 168 5.40 -26.43 24.39
CA PRO A 168 6.45 -27.46 24.36
C PRO A 168 6.28 -28.40 23.15
N VAL A 169 6.38 -27.83 21.94
CA VAL A 169 6.34 -28.59 20.68
C VAL A 169 7.56 -29.51 20.62
N THR A 170 7.34 -30.81 20.43
CA THR A 170 8.38 -31.85 20.56
C THR A 170 9.28 -31.94 19.33
N SER A 171 8.73 -31.67 18.15
CA SER A 171 9.47 -31.73 16.89
C SER A 171 10.31 -30.47 16.67
N ARG A 172 11.64 -30.63 16.59
CA ARG A 172 12.57 -29.54 16.23
C ARG A 172 12.32 -29.02 14.81
N GLY A 173 11.93 -29.90 13.89
CA GLY A 173 11.59 -29.54 12.51
C GLY A 173 10.39 -28.61 12.46
N ASP A 174 9.34 -28.92 13.22
CA ASP A 174 8.12 -28.10 13.28
C ASP A 174 8.40 -26.74 13.90
N ARG A 175 9.21 -26.70 14.97
CA ARG A 175 9.65 -25.42 15.56
C ARG A 175 10.40 -24.55 14.55
N HIS A 176 11.33 -25.12 13.79
CA HIS A 176 12.07 -24.38 12.76
C HIS A 176 11.12 -23.91 11.65
N TYR A 177 10.19 -24.75 11.21
CA TYR A 177 9.19 -24.43 10.20
C TYR A 177 8.28 -23.26 10.65
N LEU A 178 7.78 -23.31 11.88
CA LEU A 178 6.97 -22.24 12.48
C LEU A 178 7.78 -20.95 12.66
N GLN A 179 9.05 -21.04 13.07
CA GLN A 179 9.93 -19.87 13.18
C GLN A 179 10.18 -19.20 11.83
N TYR A 180 10.37 -20.00 10.78
CA TYR A 180 10.53 -19.48 9.42
C TYR A 180 9.31 -18.66 9.00
N TRP A 181 8.10 -19.25 9.13
CA TRP A 181 6.86 -18.55 8.76
C TRP A 181 6.55 -17.36 9.64
N LEU A 182 6.92 -17.42 10.93
CA LEU A 182 6.80 -16.28 11.81
C LEU A 182 7.64 -15.09 11.32
N ARG A 183 8.86 -15.33 10.82
CA ARG A 183 9.69 -14.27 10.24
C ARG A 183 9.05 -13.67 8.99
N ILE A 184 8.40 -14.47 8.15
CA ILE A 184 7.66 -13.97 6.98
C ILE A 184 6.47 -13.10 7.40
N MET A 185 5.71 -13.52 8.43
CA MET A 185 4.59 -12.75 8.96
C MET A 185 5.02 -11.43 9.61
N ASP A 186 6.10 -11.47 10.41
CA ASP A 186 6.69 -10.25 10.98
C ASP A 186 7.23 -9.35 9.85
N GLY A 187 7.90 -9.93 8.84
CA GLY A 187 8.39 -9.20 7.66
C GLY A 187 7.27 -8.46 6.93
N TRP A 188 6.16 -9.16 6.65
CA TRP A 188 4.96 -8.56 6.07
C TRP A 188 4.45 -7.37 6.90
N LYS A 189 4.17 -7.58 8.19
CA LYS A 189 3.66 -6.52 9.06
C LYS A 189 4.58 -5.30 9.10
N TRP A 190 5.88 -5.51 9.22
CA TRP A 190 6.85 -4.42 9.33
C TRP A 190 7.13 -3.72 8.01
N ASN A 191 7.01 -4.41 6.87
CA ASN A 191 7.19 -3.83 5.53
C ASN A 191 6.05 -2.87 5.14
N LEU A 192 4.87 -2.95 5.77
CA LEU A 192 3.82 -1.93 5.60
C LEU A 192 4.25 -0.51 5.98
N ILE A 193 5.19 -0.35 6.92
CA ILE A 193 5.68 0.97 7.34
C ILE A 193 6.48 1.67 6.24
N PRO A 194 7.57 1.10 5.69
CA PRO A 194 8.28 1.72 4.58
C PRO A 194 7.36 1.92 3.37
N MET A 195 6.50 0.95 3.04
CA MET A 195 5.50 1.10 1.97
C MET A 195 4.63 2.35 2.16
N PHE A 196 4.13 2.57 3.38
CA PHE A 196 3.31 3.74 3.71
C PHE A 196 4.09 5.06 3.57
N LEU A 197 5.32 5.10 4.09
CA LEU A 197 6.16 6.30 4.03
C LEU A 197 6.51 6.68 2.57
N ILE A 198 6.82 5.68 1.74
CA ILE A 198 7.09 5.90 0.32
C ILE A 198 5.81 6.34 -0.41
N ASN A 199 4.64 5.78 -0.08
CA ASN A 199 3.36 6.25 -0.63
C ASN A 199 3.10 7.73 -0.29
N ILE A 200 3.33 8.16 0.95
CA ILE A 200 3.23 9.58 1.33
C ILE A 200 4.15 10.44 0.46
N LEU A 201 5.40 10.01 0.28
CA LEU A 201 6.36 10.73 -0.54
C LEU A 201 5.87 10.86 -1.99
N VAL A 202 5.44 9.76 -2.61
CA VAL A 202 4.92 9.74 -3.99
C VAL A 202 3.69 10.65 -4.13
N SER A 203 2.71 10.51 -3.23
CA SER A 203 1.49 11.32 -3.19
C SER A 203 1.79 12.81 -3.02
N SER A 204 2.75 13.15 -2.15
CA SER A 204 3.22 14.52 -1.95
C SER A 204 3.88 15.07 -3.22
N LEU A 205 4.73 14.28 -3.89
CA LEU A 205 5.41 14.69 -5.12
C LEU A 205 4.43 14.89 -6.29
N PHE A 206 3.41 14.04 -6.44
CA PHE A 206 2.33 14.25 -7.42
C PHE A 206 1.58 15.55 -7.13
N THR A 207 1.19 15.76 -5.87
CA THR A 207 0.47 16.96 -5.44
C THR A 207 1.28 18.24 -5.69
N LEU A 208 2.55 18.26 -5.30
CA LEU A 208 3.45 19.39 -5.54
C LEU A 208 3.65 19.65 -7.04
N THR A 209 3.75 18.60 -7.85
CA THR A 209 3.89 18.72 -9.31
C THR A 209 2.62 19.30 -9.93
N TYR A 210 1.44 18.87 -9.47
CA TYR A 210 0.16 19.41 -9.91
C TYR A 210 0.05 20.92 -9.63
N PHE A 211 0.28 21.33 -8.38
CA PHE A 211 0.18 22.75 -7.99
C PHE A 211 1.19 23.63 -8.73
N GLN A 212 2.41 23.14 -8.96
CA GLN A 212 3.39 23.88 -9.73
C GLN A 212 2.93 24.10 -11.18
N ARG A 213 2.39 23.07 -11.84
CA ARG A 213 1.86 23.20 -13.20
C ARG A 213 0.67 24.15 -13.27
N ARG A 214 -0.22 24.10 -12.29
CA ARG A 214 -1.35 25.04 -12.18
C ARG A 214 -0.87 26.48 -12.05
N ARG A 215 0.17 26.73 -11.24
CA ARG A 215 0.77 28.06 -11.09
C ARG A 215 1.43 28.55 -12.38
N LEU A 216 2.18 27.70 -13.08
CA LEU A 216 2.80 28.05 -14.36
C LEU A 216 1.75 28.36 -15.44
N SER A 217 0.65 27.61 -15.48
CA SER A 217 -0.46 27.85 -16.40
C SER A 217 -1.12 29.21 -16.16
N ALA A 218 -1.35 29.57 -14.90
CA ALA A 218 -1.94 30.86 -14.53
C ALA A 218 -1.01 32.03 -14.88
N ASN A 219 0.31 31.88 -14.67
CA ASN A 219 1.30 32.89 -15.04
C ASN A 219 1.39 33.09 -16.56
N ASN A 220 1.44 32.00 -17.34
CA ASN A 220 1.48 32.08 -18.81
C ASN A 220 0.21 32.70 -19.40
N TYR A 221 -0.95 32.45 -18.77
CA TYR A 221 -2.19 33.11 -19.17
C TYR A 221 -2.12 34.62 -18.92
N LYS A 222 -1.62 35.05 -17.76
CA LYS A 222 -1.43 36.48 -17.47
C LYS A 222 -0.45 37.12 -18.47
N SER A 223 0.71 36.52 -18.74
CA SER A 223 1.71 37.10 -19.65
C SER A 223 1.19 37.23 -21.09
N GLY A 224 0.46 36.22 -21.60
CA GLY A 224 -0.13 36.30 -22.95
C GLY A 224 -1.21 37.39 -23.06
N VAL A 225 -2.01 37.60 -22.01
CA VAL A 225 -2.98 38.71 -21.97
C VAL A 225 -2.28 40.08 -22.03
N TRP A 226 -1.13 40.25 -21.37
CA TRP A 226 -0.39 41.52 -21.43
C TRP A 226 0.31 41.74 -22.79
N GLU A 227 0.84 40.69 -23.42
CA GLU A 227 1.39 40.78 -24.80
C GLU A 227 0.33 41.17 -25.83
N ASP A 228 -0.89 40.60 -25.74
CA ASP A 228 -1.98 40.95 -26.66
C ASP A 228 -2.50 42.39 -26.45
N ILE A 229 -2.47 42.90 -25.22
CA ILE A 229 -2.86 44.29 -24.91
C ILE A 229 -1.86 45.29 -25.51
N ASP A 230 -0.56 44.99 -25.47
CA ASP A 230 0.51 45.88 -25.97
C ASP A 230 0.56 45.97 -27.51
N ILE A 231 0.09 44.92 -28.22
CA ILE A 231 0.04 44.91 -29.70
C ILE A 231 -1.18 45.69 -30.24
N SER A 232 -2.18 45.98 -29.41
CA SER A 232 -3.35 46.77 -29.79
C SER A 232 -3.15 48.29 -29.74
N GLY A 233 -2.00 48.76 -29.26
CA GLY A 233 -1.61 50.18 -29.24
C GLY A 233 -1.26 50.79 -30.60
N ARG A 234 -1.78 50.24 -31.71
CA ARG A 234 -1.76 50.94 -33.00
C ARG A 234 -2.95 51.89 -33.05
N ASP A 235 -2.62 53.17 -33.11
CA ASP A 235 -3.53 54.31 -33.20
C ASP A 235 -4.76 54.00 -34.08
N VAL A 236 -5.93 54.01 -33.47
CA VAL A 236 -7.20 53.99 -34.18
C VAL A 236 -7.36 55.36 -34.82
N GLU A 237 -6.97 55.48 -36.10
CA GLU A 237 -7.34 56.63 -36.92
C GLU A 237 -8.88 56.74 -36.93
N VAL A 238 -9.37 57.80 -36.29
CA VAL A 238 -10.79 58.17 -36.26
C VAL A 238 -11.17 58.60 -37.67
N PHE A 239 -11.75 57.69 -38.44
CA PHE A 239 -12.38 58.00 -39.71
C PHE A 239 -13.64 58.85 -39.45
N SER A 240 -13.51 60.16 -39.63
CA SER A 240 -14.61 61.11 -39.62
C SER A 240 -15.48 60.88 -40.86
N ALA A 241 -16.65 60.29 -40.68
CA ALA A 241 -17.66 60.18 -41.72
C ALA A 241 -18.30 61.57 -41.97
N GLU A 242 -17.97 62.17 -43.11
CA GLU A 242 -18.70 63.30 -43.68
C GLU A 242 -20.17 62.88 -43.95
N ARG A 243 -21.12 63.72 -43.51
CA ARG A 243 -22.53 63.61 -43.86
C ARG A 243 -22.79 64.32 -45.19
N PRO A 244 -23.54 63.73 -46.13
CA PRO A 244 -24.04 64.49 -47.27
C PRO A 244 -25.36 65.19 -46.92
N ILE A 245 -25.35 66.50 -47.20
CA ILE A 245 -26.42 67.48 -47.50
C ILE A 245 -27.83 67.18 -46.97
#